data_AF-A0A1M6QAM6-F1
#
_entry.id   AF-A0A1M6QAM6-F1
#
_cell.length_a   1.000
_cell.length_b   1.000
_cell.length_c   1.000
_cell.angle_alpha   90.00
_cell.angle_beta   90.00
_cell.angle_gamma   90.00
#
_symmetry.space_group_name_H-M   'P 1'
#
loop_
_entity.id
_entity.type
_entity.pdbx_description
1 polymer ?
#
loop_
_entity_poly.entity_id
_entity_poly.type
_entity_poly.pdbx_seq_one_letter_code
_entity_poly.pdbx_strand_id
1 'polypeptide(L)'
;MPKLLLAFIFLANAAAFSSPSHSLFENPDITTEYSALLQEKNARNDSLLPALDGDKAFAELLRQNPNFWSLERLDKEGEMLTKLKAKIVYIDGIREEAYCKLDKNASQAGEWHLEIGVDFVSAASNTVGIHVQQCLNLVRDELGYLVKKGDKIIAVPPKKVMEKIKEVEIPMTVDVDLQQKLLAAHEEVNRTGNCPRGIESYLILRDVWNQVKDEKMDIVTINDKLNSEVNGGHSIKTCAFSTEWNKRYQDKASFACDIDEEICTYSESEDGESRWRWNYEQNRFEFIRKKFLFIPHGPKTIHEGGTMMDLRLIRLSTTLYLEGFLNEKGEPVTLGLIILPNEKNEYEDHGEDEEDEYEYEE
;
A
#
# COMPACT_ATOMS: atom_id res chain seq x y z
N MET A 1 20.12 -64.00 -29.67
CA MET A 1 19.08 -64.81 -28.98
C MET A 1 18.73 -64.13 -27.66
N PRO A 2 17.45 -64.20 -27.26
CA PRO A 2 16.65 -63.15 -26.60
C PRO A 2 16.85 -63.16 -25.07
N LYS A 3 16.43 -62.17 -24.26
CA LYS A 3 15.05 -61.74 -23.94
C LYS A 3 15.16 -60.41 -23.17
N LEU A 4 14.47 -59.35 -23.60
CA LEU A 4 13.13 -58.96 -23.14
C LEU A 4 13.08 -58.70 -21.62
N LEU A 5 13.25 -57.44 -21.21
CA LEU A 5 12.63 -56.93 -19.99
C LEU A 5 12.07 -55.53 -20.28
N LEU A 6 10.74 -55.44 -20.21
CA LEU A 6 9.94 -54.22 -20.23
C LEU A 6 10.54 -53.18 -19.27
N ALA A 7 10.95 -52.03 -19.78
CA ALA A 7 11.06 -50.83 -18.96
C ALA A 7 9.68 -50.15 -18.96
N PHE A 8 9.05 -50.21 -17.80
CA PHE A 8 7.78 -49.57 -17.46
C PHE A 8 7.76 -48.10 -17.89
N ILE A 9 6.78 -47.75 -18.71
CA ILE A 9 6.30 -46.38 -18.88
C ILE A 9 5.71 -45.96 -17.53
N PHE A 10 6.50 -45.28 -16.70
CA PHE A 10 5.95 -44.47 -15.62
C PHE A 10 5.33 -43.24 -16.27
N LEU A 11 4.04 -43.36 -16.60
CA LEU A 11 3.12 -42.24 -16.56
C LEU A 11 3.17 -41.71 -15.13
N ALA A 12 4.04 -40.73 -14.90
CA ALA A 12 3.85 -39.79 -13.82
C ALA A 12 2.51 -39.10 -14.10
N ASN A 13 1.45 -39.66 -13.53
CA ASN A 13 0.32 -38.86 -13.09
C ASN A 13 0.91 -37.81 -12.16
N ALA A 14 1.27 -36.67 -12.73
CA ALA A 14 1.24 -35.41 -12.02
C ALA A 14 -0.21 -35.20 -11.63
N ALA A 15 -0.63 -35.91 -10.57
CA ALA A 15 -1.66 -35.42 -9.69
C ALA A 15 -1.13 -34.07 -9.24
N ALA A 16 -1.60 -33.03 -9.92
CA ALA A 16 -1.53 -31.66 -9.48
C ALA A 16 -2.31 -31.58 -8.16
N PHE A 17 -1.72 -32.11 -7.09
CA PHE A 17 -1.89 -31.54 -5.78
C PHE A 17 -1.10 -30.23 -5.82
N SER A 18 -1.68 -29.23 -6.49
CA SER A 18 -1.47 -27.87 -6.04
C SER A 18 -1.81 -27.90 -4.56
N SER A 19 -0.82 -27.65 -3.70
CA SER A 19 -1.03 -27.29 -2.30
C SER A 19 -2.28 -26.43 -2.18
N PRO A 20 -3.10 -26.55 -1.12
CA PRO A 20 -4.32 -25.78 -0.99
C PRO A 20 -3.94 -24.31 -1.18
N SER A 21 -4.27 -23.76 -2.35
CA SER A 21 -4.15 -22.33 -2.58
C SER A 21 -5.02 -21.73 -1.49
N HIS A 22 -4.45 -20.91 -0.63
CA HIS A 22 -5.22 -20.20 0.39
C HIS A 22 -6.24 -19.32 -0.35
N SER A 23 -7.43 -19.89 -0.54
CA SER A 23 -8.55 -19.28 -1.25
C SER A 23 -9.08 -18.15 -0.38
N LEU A 24 -9.39 -17.02 -0.99
CA LEU A 24 -10.11 -15.92 -0.35
C LEU A 24 -11.52 -16.32 0.08
N PHE A 25 -12.08 -17.42 -0.42
CA PHE A 25 -13.43 -17.85 -0.04
C PHE A 25 -13.44 -19.34 0.32
N GLU A 26 -13.90 -19.64 1.53
CA GLU A 26 -14.18 -21.01 1.96
C GLU A 26 -15.62 -21.42 1.63
N ASN A 27 -16.58 -20.47 1.66
CA ASN A 27 -17.98 -20.70 1.32
C ASN A 27 -18.62 -19.43 0.74
N PRO A 28 -18.61 -19.23 -0.59
CA PRO A 28 -19.29 -18.11 -1.21
C PRO A 28 -20.82 -18.32 -1.19
N ASP A 29 -21.57 -17.25 -0.98
CA ASP A 29 -23.03 -17.23 -1.07
C ASP A 29 -23.43 -16.97 -2.53
N ILE A 30 -23.89 -18.02 -3.21
CA ILE A 30 -24.17 -18.00 -4.64
C ILE A 30 -25.67 -18.09 -4.88
N THR A 31 -26.20 -17.11 -5.62
CA THR A 31 -27.57 -17.13 -6.12
C THR A 31 -27.57 -17.16 -7.64
N THR A 32 -28.61 -17.72 -8.24
CA THR A 32 -28.80 -17.77 -9.69
C THR A 32 -30.12 -17.14 -10.10
N GLU A 33 -30.15 -16.50 -11.27
CA GLU A 33 -31.37 -15.99 -11.90
C GLU A 33 -31.28 -16.04 -13.43
N TYR A 34 -32.42 -15.87 -14.10
CA TYR A 34 -32.49 -15.78 -15.56
C TYR A 34 -32.77 -14.34 -15.98
N SER A 35 -32.07 -13.84 -17.00
CA SER A 35 -32.33 -12.51 -17.56
C SER A 35 -33.75 -12.41 -18.13
N ALA A 36 -34.32 -11.21 -18.12
CA ALA A 36 -35.65 -10.97 -18.67
C ALA A 36 -35.73 -11.34 -20.16
N LEU A 37 -34.65 -11.13 -20.92
CA LEU A 37 -34.60 -11.43 -22.36
C LEU A 37 -34.53 -12.94 -22.63
N LEU A 38 -33.85 -13.69 -21.77
CA LEU A 38 -33.81 -15.16 -21.84
C LEU A 38 -35.17 -15.77 -21.45
N GLN A 39 -35.82 -15.22 -20.42
CA GLN A 39 -37.17 -15.62 -20.04
C GLN A 39 -38.19 -15.35 -21.15
N GLU A 40 -38.11 -14.17 -21.80
CA GLU A 40 -38.95 -13.82 -22.96
C GLU A 40 -38.78 -14.82 -24.10
N LYS A 41 -37.53 -15.20 -24.42
CA LYS A 41 -37.22 -16.17 -25.48
C LYS A 41 -37.79 -17.55 -25.18
N ASN A 42 -37.68 -18.00 -23.93
CA ASN A 42 -38.18 -19.32 -23.53
C ASN A 42 -39.70 -19.42 -23.44
N ALA A 43 -40.39 -18.30 -23.23
CA ALA A 43 -41.85 -18.25 -23.22
C ALA A 43 -42.48 -18.38 -24.62
N ARG A 44 -41.68 -18.35 -25.71
CA ARG A 44 -42.19 -18.49 -27.08
C ARG A 44 -42.40 -19.96 -27.44
N ASN A 45 -43.53 -20.26 -28.10
CA ASN A 45 -43.95 -21.62 -28.48
C ASN A 45 -42.99 -22.36 -29.41
N ASP A 46 -42.07 -21.65 -30.06
CA ASP A 46 -41.05 -22.16 -30.98
C ASP A 46 -39.65 -22.24 -30.34
N SER A 47 -39.53 -22.00 -29.03
CA SER A 47 -38.26 -22.11 -28.32
C SER A 47 -37.77 -23.56 -28.32
N LEU A 48 -36.64 -23.80 -29.00
CA LEU A 48 -35.87 -25.05 -28.94
C LEU A 48 -34.88 -25.08 -27.77
N LEU A 49 -34.90 -24.06 -26.90
CA LEU A 49 -34.05 -24.07 -25.71
C LEU A 49 -34.53 -25.20 -24.79
N PRO A 50 -33.60 -25.96 -24.18
CA PRO A 50 -33.95 -26.87 -23.11
C PRO A 50 -34.76 -26.12 -22.05
N ALA A 51 -35.76 -26.78 -21.45
CA ALA A 51 -36.42 -26.25 -20.25
C ALA A 51 -35.33 -25.79 -19.27
N LEU A 52 -35.36 -24.52 -18.86
CA LEU A 52 -34.30 -23.83 -18.12
C LEU A 52 -33.62 -24.75 -17.08
N ASP A 53 -32.47 -25.34 -17.44
CA ASP A 53 -31.70 -26.28 -16.60
C ASP A 53 -30.32 -25.71 -16.25
N GLY A 54 -30.19 -24.37 -16.30
CA GLY A 54 -28.95 -23.65 -16.05
C GLY A 54 -28.39 -23.97 -14.67
N ASP A 55 -29.26 -24.14 -13.68
CA ASP A 55 -28.89 -24.47 -12.31
C ASP A 55 -28.23 -25.86 -12.20
N LYS A 56 -28.75 -26.90 -12.88
CA LYS A 56 -28.09 -28.22 -12.85
C LYS A 56 -26.82 -28.24 -13.67
N ALA A 57 -26.80 -27.55 -14.81
CA ALA A 57 -25.59 -27.36 -15.63
C ALA A 57 -24.47 -26.70 -14.81
N PHE A 58 -24.82 -25.66 -14.06
CA PHE A 58 -23.88 -24.95 -13.19
C PHE A 58 -23.45 -25.80 -11.98
N ALA A 59 -24.37 -26.53 -11.35
CA ALA A 59 -24.02 -27.46 -10.28
C ALA A 59 -23.04 -28.55 -10.73
N GLU A 60 -23.22 -29.07 -11.95
CA GLU A 60 -22.29 -30.04 -12.54
C GLU A 60 -20.93 -29.41 -12.86
N LEU A 61 -20.89 -28.15 -13.31
CA LEU A 61 -19.66 -27.40 -13.51
C LEU A 61 -18.88 -27.21 -12.19
N LEU A 62 -19.57 -26.87 -11.09
CA LEU A 62 -18.97 -26.77 -9.77
C LEU A 62 -18.46 -28.12 -9.26
N ARG A 63 -19.19 -29.21 -9.53
CA ARG A 63 -18.76 -30.57 -9.21
C ARG A 63 -17.46 -30.96 -9.92
N GLN A 64 -17.30 -30.52 -11.17
CA GLN A 64 -16.11 -30.77 -11.97
C GLN A 64 -14.93 -29.86 -11.59
N ASN A 65 -15.23 -28.66 -11.07
CA ASN A 65 -14.25 -27.64 -10.70
C ASN A 65 -14.39 -27.24 -9.22
N PRO A 66 -13.85 -28.03 -8.28
CA PRO A 66 -13.99 -27.74 -6.85
C PRO A 66 -13.33 -26.40 -6.43
N ASN A 67 -12.38 -25.90 -7.22
CA ASN A 67 -11.69 -24.63 -6.99
C ASN A 67 -12.31 -23.47 -7.79
N PHE A 68 -13.54 -23.61 -8.29
CA PHE A 68 -14.18 -22.63 -9.19
C PHE A 68 -14.20 -21.20 -8.61
N TRP A 69 -14.42 -21.10 -7.30
CA TRP A 69 -14.46 -19.84 -6.56
C TRP A 69 -13.14 -19.52 -5.86
N SER A 70 -12.10 -20.33 -6.04
CA SER A 70 -10.81 -20.07 -5.43
C SER A 70 -10.17 -18.82 -6.04
N LEU A 71 -9.65 -17.96 -5.17
CA LEU A 71 -8.87 -16.78 -5.54
C LEU A 71 -7.72 -16.63 -4.55
N GLU A 72 -6.50 -16.50 -5.06
CA GLU A 72 -5.31 -16.42 -4.23
C GLU A 72 -5.29 -15.12 -3.37
N ARG A 73 -5.01 -15.30 -2.08
CA ARG A 73 -4.82 -14.21 -1.10
C ARG A 73 -3.55 -13.41 -1.40
N LEU A 74 -3.59 -12.11 -1.07
CA LEU A 74 -2.40 -11.25 -1.14
C LEU A 74 -1.54 -11.36 0.13
N ASP A 75 -2.16 -11.73 1.25
CA ASP A 75 -1.52 -11.93 2.54
C ASP A 75 -1.31 -13.42 2.83
N LYS A 76 -0.34 -13.75 3.70
CA LYS A 76 0.05 -15.14 3.99
C LYS A 76 -0.60 -15.74 5.26
N GLU A 77 -1.34 -14.97 6.06
CA GLU A 77 -1.70 -15.37 7.44
C GLU A 77 -3.04 -14.82 7.92
N GLY A 78 -3.76 -15.55 8.78
CA GLY A 78 -4.99 -15.09 9.43
C GLY A 78 -6.28 -15.66 8.82
N GLU A 79 -7.37 -15.54 9.58
CA GLU A 79 -8.72 -16.02 9.20
C GLU A 79 -9.41 -15.00 8.29
N MET A 80 -10.03 -15.47 7.22
CA MET A 80 -10.73 -14.61 6.26
C MET A 80 -12.12 -14.24 6.77
N LEU A 81 -12.39 -12.94 6.97
CA LEU A 81 -13.71 -12.45 7.38
C LEU A 81 -14.58 -12.02 6.19
N THR A 82 -13.96 -11.59 5.09
CA THR A 82 -14.68 -11.19 3.89
C THR A 82 -15.41 -12.36 3.23
N LYS A 83 -16.70 -12.17 2.95
CA LYS A 83 -17.55 -13.14 2.26
C LYS A 83 -17.85 -12.68 0.83
N LEU A 84 -17.82 -13.61 -0.11
CA LEU A 84 -18.30 -13.39 -1.48
C LEU A 84 -19.80 -13.68 -1.55
N LYS A 85 -20.58 -12.71 -1.99
CA LYS A 85 -21.97 -12.82 -2.41
C LYS A 85 -22.02 -12.63 -3.92
N ALA A 86 -22.18 -13.72 -4.65
CA ALA A 86 -22.22 -13.68 -6.10
C ALA A 86 -23.60 -14.08 -6.64
N LYS A 87 -24.05 -13.32 -7.64
CA LYS A 87 -25.30 -13.53 -8.35
C LYS A 87 -24.99 -13.87 -9.79
N ILE A 88 -25.27 -15.10 -10.19
CA ILE A 88 -25.12 -15.57 -11.56
C ILE A 88 -26.41 -15.27 -12.31
N VAL A 89 -26.33 -14.45 -13.36
CA VAL A 89 -27.45 -14.14 -14.25
C VAL A 89 -27.23 -14.91 -15.54
N TYR A 90 -28.07 -15.91 -15.81
CA TYR A 90 -28.08 -16.59 -17.10
C TYR A 90 -28.68 -15.66 -18.17
N ILE A 91 -27.88 -15.31 -19.17
CA ILE A 91 -28.26 -14.38 -20.25
C ILE A 91 -28.48 -15.12 -21.57
N ASP A 92 -29.20 -14.50 -22.49
CA ASP A 92 -29.26 -14.95 -23.88
C ASP A 92 -28.02 -14.45 -24.64
N GLY A 93 -26.99 -15.29 -24.78
CA GLY A 93 -25.72 -14.91 -25.42
C GLY A 93 -25.82 -14.43 -26.89
N ILE A 94 -27.00 -14.52 -27.51
CA ILE A 94 -27.28 -13.93 -28.83
C ILE A 94 -27.72 -12.47 -28.74
N ARG A 95 -28.41 -12.10 -27.65
CA ARG A 95 -29.01 -10.77 -27.44
C ARG A 95 -28.29 -9.94 -26.39
N GLU A 96 -27.48 -10.59 -25.55
CA GLU A 96 -26.81 -10.02 -24.39
C GLU A 96 -25.34 -10.45 -24.38
N GLU A 97 -24.45 -9.55 -23.98
CA GLU A 97 -23.04 -9.86 -23.79
C GLU A 97 -22.79 -10.30 -22.34
N ALA A 98 -21.84 -11.23 -22.15
CA ALA A 98 -21.38 -11.62 -20.82
C ALA A 98 -20.78 -10.41 -20.10
N TYR A 99 -21.05 -10.27 -18.81
CA TYR A 99 -20.63 -9.10 -18.05
C TYR A 99 -20.23 -9.44 -16.62
N CYS A 100 -19.56 -8.47 -16.00
CA CYS A 100 -19.18 -8.49 -14.61
C CYS A 100 -19.54 -7.14 -13.98
N LYS A 101 -20.45 -7.13 -13.01
CA LYS A 101 -20.82 -5.93 -12.28
C LYS A 101 -20.44 -6.07 -10.82
N LEU A 102 -19.64 -5.12 -10.37
CA LEU A 102 -19.20 -5.00 -9.00
C LEU A 102 -20.02 -3.92 -8.32
N ASP A 103 -20.68 -4.25 -7.21
CA ASP A 103 -21.31 -3.21 -6.39
C ASP A 103 -20.27 -2.57 -5.48
N LYS A 104 -19.81 -1.37 -5.87
CA LYS A 104 -18.84 -0.57 -5.11
C LYS A 104 -19.47 0.16 -3.91
N ASN A 105 -20.80 0.22 -3.83
CA ASN A 105 -21.55 1.00 -2.83
C ASN A 105 -22.18 0.11 -1.74
N ALA A 106 -22.41 -1.18 -2.00
CA ALA A 106 -22.98 -2.14 -1.04
C ALA A 106 -21.96 -2.81 -0.11
N SER A 107 -20.72 -2.31 -0.05
CA SER A 107 -19.65 -2.80 0.81
C SER A 107 -19.94 -2.48 2.29
N GLN A 108 -20.89 -3.20 2.88
CA GLN A 108 -20.79 -3.53 4.30
C GLN A 108 -19.40 -4.14 4.50
N ALA A 109 -18.65 -3.61 5.47
CA ALA A 109 -17.28 -4.02 5.73
C ALA A 109 -17.19 -5.55 5.84
N GLY A 110 -16.49 -6.20 4.90
CA GLY A 110 -16.37 -7.66 4.85
C GLY A 110 -17.34 -8.40 3.94
N GLU A 111 -18.06 -7.74 3.03
CA GLU A 111 -18.84 -8.43 1.99
C GLU A 111 -18.51 -7.91 0.58
N TRP A 112 -18.29 -8.84 -0.35
CA TRP A 112 -18.12 -8.55 -1.77
C TRP A 112 -19.36 -8.96 -2.54
N HIS A 113 -20.03 -8.00 -3.17
CA HIS A 113 -21.23 -8.22 -3.97
C HIS A 113 -20.88 -8.18 -5.45
N LEU A 114 -21.15 -9.28 -6.15
CA LEU A 114 -20.74 -9.50 -7.54
C LEU A 114 -21.90 -10.05 -8.37
N GLU A 115 -22.27 -9.39 -9.45
CA GLU A 115 -23.24 -9.89 -10.43
C GLU A 115 -22.50 -10.30 -11.71
N ILE A 116 -22.67 -11.56 -12.14
CA ILE A 116 -21.97 -12.14 -13.29
C ILE A 116 -23.01 -12.59 -14.32
N GLY A 117 -23.00 -11.96 -15.50
CA GLY A 117 -23.79 -12.41 -16.65
C GLY A 117 -23.08 -13.53 -17.39
N VAL A 118 -23.67 -14.73 -17.45
CA VAL A 118 -23.13 -15.90 -18.14
C VAL A 118 -24.10 -16.40 -19.20
N ASP A 119 -23.60 -16.69 -20.40
CA ASP A 119 -24.47 -17.22 -21.47
C ASP A 119 -25.05 -18.59 -21.07
N PHE A 120 -26.38 -18.69 -21.14
CA PHE A 120 -27.13 -19.88 -20.75
C PHE A 120 -26.72 -21.13 -21.54
N VAL A 121 -26.43 -20.99 -22.83
CA VAL A 121 -26.09 -22.14 -23.69
C VAL A 121 -24.72 -22.71 -23.33
N SER A 122 -23.78 -21.84 -22.96
CA SER A 122 -22.42 -22.21 -22.56
C SER A 122 -22.25 -22.40 -21.05
N ALA A 123 -23.33 -22.36 -20.26
CA ALA A 123 -23.34 -22.43 -18.79
C ALA A 123 -22.59 -23.65 -18.19
N ALA A 124 -22.51 -24.77 -18.92
CA ALA A 124 -21.78 -25.98 -18.50
C ALA A 124 -20.34 -26.05 -19.04
N SER A 125 -19.87 -25.04 -19.76
CA SER A 125 -18.59 -25.07 -20.46
C SER A 125 -17.48 -24.38 -19.67
N ASN A 126 -16.23 -24.74 -19.96
CA ASN A 126 -15.06 -24.14 -19.32
C ASN A 126 -14.95 -22.62 -19.52
N THR A 127 -15.61 -22.03 -20.53
CA THR A 127 -15.60 -20.58 -20.76
C THR A 127 -16.24 -19.82 -19.59
N VAL A 128 -17.22 -20.42 -18.91
CA VAL A 128 -17.86 -19.84 -17.73
C VAL A 128 -16.89 -19.77 -16.57
N GLY A 129 -16.08 -20.82 -16.37
CA GLY A 129 -15.02 -20.81 -15.35
C GLY A 129 -13.98 -19.72 -15.61
N ILE A 130 -13.61 -19.50 -16.88
CA ILE A 130 -12.69 -18.41 -17.25
C ILE A 130 -13.32 -17.05 -16.94
N HIS A 131 -14.58 -16.82 -17.33
CA HIS A 131 -15.29 -15.56 -17.09
C HIS A 131 -15.45 -15.26 -15.60
N VAL A 132 -15.81 -16.26 -14.78
CA VAL A 132 -15.89 -16.11 -13.33
C VAL A 132 -14.53 -15.78 -12.73
N GLN A 133 -13.45 -16.45 -13.17
CA GLN A 133 -12.10 -16.14 -12.69
C GLN A 133 -11.65 -14.73 -13.09
N GLN A 134 -11.99 -14.25 -14.30
CA GLN A 134 -11.75 -12.87 -14.69
C GLN A 134 -12.50 -11.88 -13.78
N CYS A 135 -13.76 -12.19 -13.45
CA CYS A 135 -14.53 -11.42 -12.49
C CYS A 135 -13.91 -11.37 -11.10
N LEU A 136 -13.48 -12.52 -10.55
CA LEU A 136 -12.84 -12.56 -9.23
C LEU A 136 -11.53 -11.78 -9.21
N ASN A 137 -10.74 -11.85 -10.29
CA ASN A 137 -9.53 -11.02 -10.42
C ASN A 137 -9.86 -9.52 -10.45
N LEU A 138 -10.89 -9.10 -11.20
CA LEU A 138 -11.36 -7.71 -11.21
C LEU A 138 -11.77 -7.26 -9.80
N VAL A 139 -12.50 -8.11 -9.06
CA VAL A 139 -12.90 -7.79 -7.69
C VAL A 139 -11.68 -7.58 -6.79
N ARG A 140 -10.65 -8.44 -6.86
CA ARG A 140 -9.41 -8.29 -6.09
C ARG A 140 -8.64 -7.02 -6.42
N ASP A 141 -8.67 -6.62 -7.68
CA ASP A 141 -7.97 -5.44 -8.16
C ASP A 141 -8.65 -4.14 -7.69
N GLU A 142 -9.98 -4.17 -7.51
CA GLU A 142 -10.81 -3.01 -7.20
C GLU A 142 -11.24 -2.93 -5.73
N LEU A 143 -11.35 -4.05 -5.01
CA LEU A 143 -11.82 -4.13 -3.62
C LEU A 143 -10.76 -4.70 -2.67
N GLY A 144 -10.74 -4.16 -1.45
CA GLY A 144 -10.00 -4.71 -0.32
C GLY A 144 -10.81 -5.75 0.46
N TYR A 145 -10.17 -6.45 1.39
CA TYR A 145 -10.78 -7.50 2.21
C TYR A 145 -10.29 -7.48 3.66
N LEU A 146 -11.02 -8.12 4.57
CA LEU A 146 -10.77 -8.10 6.01
C LEU A 146 -10.26 -9.45 6.50
N VAL A 147 -9.07 -9.47 7.11
CA VAL A 147 -8.51 -10.68 7.75
C VAL A 147 -8.42 -10.49 9.25
N LYS A 148 -8.66 -11.56 10.01
CA LYS A 148 -8.44 -11.61 11.46
C LYS A 148 -7.09 -12.26 11.76
N LYS A 149 -6.19 -11.52 12.39
CA LYS A 149 -4.90 -12.02 12.90
C LYS A 149 -4.86 -11.91 14.41
N GLY A 150 -4.99 -13.04 15.10
CA GLY A 150 -5.19 -13.06 16.56
C GLY A 150 -6.47 -12.31 16.92
N ASP A 151 -6.36 -11.27 17.74
CA ASP A 151 -7.49 -10.44 18.17
C ASP A 151 -7.72 -9.19 17.30
N LYS A 152 -6.88 -8.96 16.29
CA LYS A 152 -6.98 -7.79 15.41
C LYS A 152 -7.65 -8.13 14.08
N ILE A 153 -8.53 -7.24 13.63
CA ILE A 153 -9.06 -7.24 12.26
C ILE A 153 -8.22 -6.26 11.45
N ILE A 154 -7.67 -6.72 10.33
CA ILE A 154 -6.80 -5.95 9.43
C ILE A 154 -7.52 -5.79 8.10
N ALA A 155 -7.58 -4.55 7.60
CA ALA A 155 -8.10 -4.25 6.28
C ALA A 155 -6.98 -4.32 5.25
N VAL A 156 -6.98 -5.38 4.44
CA VAL A 156 -6.07 -5.51 3.31
C VAL A 156 -6.64 -4.71 2.13
N PRO A 157 -5.91 -3.75 1.57
CA PRO A 157 -6.41 -2.92 0.49
C PRO A 157 -6.45 -3.70 -0.85
N PRO A 158 -7.09 -3.13 -1.89
CA PRO A 158 -7.11 -3.72 -3.22
C PRO A 158 -5.71 -4.02 -3.77
N LYS A 159 -5.58 -5.00 -4.66
CA LYS A 159 -4.29 -5.39 -5.23
C LYS A 159 -3.57 -4.22 -5.91
N LYS A 160 -4.29 -3.35 -6.62
CA LYS A 160 -3.71 -2.15 -7.25
C LYS A 160 -3.04 -1.21 -6.23
N VAL A 161 -3.61 -1.08 -5.03
CA VAL A 161 -3.02 -0.27 -3.96
C VAL A 161 -1.78 -0.97 -3.40
N MET A 162 -1.82 -2.29 -3.20
CA MET A 162 -0.65 -3.06 -2.76
C MET A 162 0.50 -3.02 -3.77
N GLU A 163 0.21 -3.01 -5.07
CA GLU A 163 1.20 -2.85 -6.13
C GLU A 163 1.83 -1.46 -6.09
N LYS A 164 1.03 -0.40 -5.92
CA LYS A 164 1.53 0.96 -5.71
C LYS A 164 2.43 1.08 -4.49
N ILE A 165 2.03 0.52 -3.34
CA ILE A 165 2.85 0.51 -2.11
C ILE A 165 4.25 -0.05 -2.37
N LYS A 166 4.33 -1.14 -3.16
CA LYS A 166 5.60 -1.75 -3.55
C LYS A 166 6.38 -0.87 -4.54
N GLU A 167 5.71 -0.29 -5.53
CA GLU A 167 6.31 0.59 -6.53
C GLU A 167 6.95 1.83 -5.91
N VAL A 168 6.30 2.43 -4.91
CA VAL A 168 6.82 3.60 -4.20
C VAL A 168 7.78 3.23 -3.05
N GLU A 169 8.13 1.95 -2.93
CA GLU A 169 9.10 1.42 -1.97
C GLU A 169 8.79 1.77 -0.50
N ILE A 170 7.51 1.74 -0.10
CA ILE A 170 7.15 1.86 1.32
C ILE A 170 7.64 0.61 2.08
N PRO A 171 8.32 0.76 3.23
CA PRO A 171 8.88 -0.37 3.95
C PRO A 171 7.84 -1.45 4.30
N MET A 172 8.16 -2.71 3.98
CA MET A 172 7.30 -3.86 4.26
C MET A 172 7.17 -4.19 5.75
N THR A 173 8.07 -3.65 6.58
CA THR A 173 8.07 -3.70 8.04
C THR A 173 6.89 -2.91 8.64
N VAL A 174 6.38 -1.93 7.89
CA VAL A 174 5.24 -1.11 8.31
C VAL A 174 3.93 -1.87 8.10
N ASP A 175 3.05 -1.82 9.10
CA ASP A 175 1.72 -2.43 9.05
C ASP A 175 0.89 -1.86 7.89
N VAL A 176 0.06 -2.70 7.26
CA VAL A 176 -0.70 -2.37 6.04
C VAL A 176 -1.58 -1.13 6.19
N ASP A 177 -2.16 -0.89 7.37
CA ASP A 177 -2.97 0.31 7.63
C ASP A 177 -2.11 1.58 7.63
N LEU A 178 -0.90 1.53 8.19
CA LEU A 178 0.05 2.64 8.17
C LEU A 178 0.68 2.82 6.78
N GLN A 179 0.92 1.73 6.04
CA GLN A 179 1.40 1.80 4.65
C GLN A 179 0.43 2.57 3.76
N GLN A 180 -0.88 2.39 3.94
CA GLN A 180 -1.89 3.15 3.19
C GLN A 180 -1.85 4.64 3.52
N LYS A 181 -1.67 5.00 4.80
CA LYS A 181 -1.53 6.40 5.20
C LYS A 181 -0.23 7.03 4.67
N LEU A 182 0.87 6.28 4.70
CA LEU A 182 2.13 6.69 4.09
C LEU A 182 2.02 6.83 2.56
N LEU A 183 1.27 5.95 1.90
CA LEU A 183 1.00 6.08 0.46
C LEU A 183 0.22 7.36 0.16
N ALA A 184 -0.79 7.69 0.96
CA ALA A 184 -1.54 8.93 0.79
C ALA A 184 -0.64 10.16 0.96
N ALA A 185 0.20 10.18 2.01
CA ALA A 185 1.18 11.24 2.21
C ALA A 185 2.19 11.32 1.05
N HIS A 186 2.68 10.17 0.57
CA HIS A 186 3.55 10.09 -0.60
C HIS A 186 2.89 10.67 -1.85
N GLU A 187 1.64 10.28 -2.15
CA GLU A 187 0.90 10.78 -3.33
C GLU A 187 0.64 12.28 -3.23
N GLU A 188 0.32 12.81 -2.04
CA GLU A 188 0.16 14.25 -1.80
C GLU A 188 1.47 15.01 -2.07
N VAL A 189 2.57 14.52 -1.49
CA VAL A 189 3.90 15.14 -1.62
C VAL A 189 4.39 15.04 -3.06
N ASN A 190 4.22 13.90 -3.70
CA ASN A 190 4.56 13.72 -5.11
C ASN A 190 3.75 14.68 -5.99
N ARG A 191 2.46 14.91 -5.70
CA ARG A 191 1.63 15.86 -6.45
C ARG A 191 2.05 17.31 -6.23
N THR A 192 2.34 17.70 -4.99
CA THR A 192 2.49 19.11 -4.60
C THR A 192 3.95 19.59 -4.54
N GLY A 193 4.92 18.70 -4.35
CA GLY A 193 6.31 19.05 -4.05
C GLY A 193 6.50 19.79 -2.72
N ASN A 194 5.51 19.69 -1.81
CA ASN A 194 5.45 20.44 -0.56
C ASN A 194 5.17 19.52 0.63
N CYS A 195 5.39 20.04 1.84
CA CYS A 195 5.02 19.35 3.09
C CYS A 195 3.54 18.94 3.11
N PRO A 196 3.20 17.73 3.59
CA PRO A 196 1.81 17.33 3.79
C PRO A 196 1.02 18.40 4.54
N ARG A 197 -0.22 18.65 4.11
CA ARG A 197 -1.11 19.60 4.79
C ARG A 197 -1.79 18.97 6.00
N GLY A 198 -2.14 17.69 5.90
CA GLY A 198 -2.83 16.98 6.96
C GLY A 198 -1.95 16.73 8.18
N ILE A 199 -2.38 17.20 9.35
CA ILE A 199 -1.74 16.90 10.65
C ILE A 199 -1.59 15.38 10.87
N GLU A 200 -2.51 14.57 10.34
CA GLU A 200 -2.48 13.11 10.46
C GLU A 200 -1.17 12.49 9.95
N SER A 201 -0.58 13.05 8.88
CA SER A 201 0.71 12.60 8.34
C SER A 201 1.85 12.73 9.34
N TYR A 202 1.75 13.69 10.26
CA TYR A 202 2.73 13.91 11.32
C TYR A 202 2.39 13.13 12.59
N LEU A 203 1.10 12.91 12.87
CA LEU A 203 0.65 12.11 14.02
C LEU A 203 1.04 10.63 13.88
N ILE A 204 1.06 10.09 12.67
CA ILE A 204 1.45 8.68 12.43
C ILE A 204 2.95 8.42 12.57
N LEU A 205 3.80 9.45 12.55
CA LEU A 205 5.26 9.26 12.49
C LEU A 205 5.80 8.48 13.68
N ARG A 206 5.19 8.61 14.86
CA ARG A 206 5.59 7.85 16.05
C ARG A 206 5.28 6.35 15.93
N ASP A 207 4.14 6.01 15.36
CA ASP A 207 3.75 4.62 15.14
C ASP A 207 4.63 3.99 14.06
N VAL A 208 4.90 4.73 12.98
CA VAL A 208 5.84 4.32 11.93
C VAL A 208 7.25 4.14 12.51
N TRP A 209 7.75 5.11 13.29
CA TRP A 209 9.06 5.03 13.95
C TRP A 209 9.22 3.74 14.75
N ASN A 210 8.21 3.37 15.55
CA ASN A 210 8.29 2.16 16.36
C ASN A 210 8.44 0.87 15.55
N GLN A 211 8.06 0.88 14.27
CA GLN A 211 8.15 -0.25 13.35
C GLN A 211 9.43 -0.23 12.50
N VAL A 212 9.92 0.97 12.14
CA VAL A 212 11.08 1.12 11.25
C VAL A 212 12.38 1.51 11.95
N LYS A 213 12.36 1.80 13.26
CA LYS A 213 13.54 2.26 14.01
C LYS A 213 14.73 1.30 13.93
N ASP A 214 14.57 0.02 13.61
CA ASP A 214 15.71 -0.90 13.50
C ASP A 214 16.22 -1.06 12.05
N GLU A 215 15.64 -0.32 11.10
CA GLU A 215 16.07 -0.35 9.70
C GLU A 215 17.46 0.27 9.51
N LYS A 216 18.28 -0.41 8.71
CA LYS A 216 19.61 0.06 8.36
C LYS A 216 19.52 1.26 7.46
N MET A 217 20.28 2.30 7.79
CA MET A 217 20.51 3.40 6.87
C MET A 217 21.63 3.05 5.91
N ASP A 218 21.50 3.53 4.69
CA ASP A 218 22.54 3.48 3.69
C ASP A 218 23.02 4.90 3.43
N ILE A 219 24.18 5.24 4.00
CA ILE A 219 24.77 6.58 3.89
C ILE A 219 25.03 6.98 2.43
N VAL A 220 25.35 6.02 1.56
CA VAL A 220 25.60 6.30 0.14
C VAL A 220 24.29 6.69 -0.53
N THR A 221 23.25 5.87 -0.36
CA THR A 221 21.91 6.18 -0.90
C THR A 221 21.35 7.49 -0.32
N ILE A 222 21.56 7.75 0.97
CA ILE A 222 21.13 9.00 1.62
C ILE A 222 21.86 10.20 0.98
N ASN A 223 23.18 10.13 0.83
CA ASN A 223 23.96 11.19 0.18
C ASN A 223 23.51 11.41 -1.27
N ASP A 224 23.37 10.35 -2.06
CA ASP A 224 22.96 10.44 -3.46
C ASP A 224 21.60 11.11 -3.66
N LYS A 225 20.70 10.99 -2.67
CA LYS A 225 19.35 11.57 -2.72
C LYS A 225 19.24 12.95 -2.09
N LEU A 226 19.94 13.20 -0.99
CA LEU A 226 19.78 14.41 -0.19
C LEU A 226 20.86 15.48 -0.42
N ASN A 227 21.97 15.12 -1.07
CA ASN A 227 23.02 16.06 -1.39
C ASN A 227 22.69 16.79 -2.69
N SER A 228 22.49 18.11 -2.61
CA SER A 228 22.17 18.95 -3.77
C SER A 228 23.24 18.88 -4.87
N GLU A 229 24.50 18.62 -4.52
CA GLU A 229 25.59 18.52 -5.50
C GLU A 229 25.53 17.21 -6.31
N VAL A 230 24.90 16.17 -5.75
CA VAL A 230 24.84 14.83 -6.33
C VAL A 230 23.47 14.53 -6.94
N ASN A 231 22.41 15.06 -6.35
CA ASN A 231 21.03 14.79 -6.75
C ASN A 231 20.54 15.65 -7.94
N GLY A 232 21.44 16.33 -8.66
CA GLY A 232 21.09 17.17 -9.82
C GLY A 232 20.81 18.65 -9.50
N GLY A 233 21.18 19.14 -8.31
CA GLY A 233 20.99 20.53 -7.90
C GLY A 233 19.69 20.79 -7.15
N HIS A 234 18.91 19.73 -6.86
CA HIS A 234 17.58 19.88 -6.28
C HIS A 234 17.66 20.06 -4.75
N SER A 235 16.97 21.08 -4.24
CA SER A 235 16.86 21.28 -2.78
C SER A 235 15.84 20.32 -2.17
N ILE A 236 16.16 19.76 -1.00
CA ILE A 236 15.19 19.01 -0.20
C ILE A 236 14.40 19.96 0.70
N LYS A 237 13.21 19.52 1.12
CA LYS A 237 12.40 20.24 2.13
C LYS A 237 12.31 19.42 3.39
N THR A 238 12.55 20.02 4.54
CA THR A 238 12.27 19.41 5.84
C THR A 238 10.95 19.92 6.35
N CYS A 239 10.22 19.06 7.04
CA CYS A 239 8.86 19.30 7.47
C CYS A 239 8.67 18.78 8.89
N ALA A 240 8.19 19.63 9.78
CA ALA A 240 7.80 19.24 11.12
C ALA A 240 6.43 19.84 11.47
N PHE A 241 5.78 19.26 12.47
CA PHE A 241 4.52 19.78 13.00
C PHE A 241 4.60 19.85 14.52
N SER A 242 4.35 21.03 15.08
CA SER A 242 4.23 21.19 16.52
C SER A 242 2.76 21.09 16.93
N THR A 243 2.46 20.08 17.76
CA THR A 243 1.14 19.93 18.37
C THR A 243 0.84 20.99 19.43
N GLU A 244 1.87 21.50 20.11
CA GLU A 244 1.73 22.57 21.12
C GLU A 244 1.26 23.87 20.48
N TRP A 245 1.85 24.23 19.34
CA TRP A 245 1.57 25.49 18.64
C TRP A 245 0.59 25.32 17.48
N ASN A 246 0.11 24.08 17.25
CA ASN A 246 -0.69 23.68 16.09
C ASN A 246 -0.14 24.23 14.76
N LYS A 247 1.18 24.25 14.62
CA LYS A 247 1.88 24.94 13.53
C LYS A 247 2.78 23.98 12.77
N ARG A 248 2.70 24.06 11.44
CA ARG A 248 3.62 23.39 10.53
C ARG A 248 4.86 24.25 10.31
N TYR A 249 6.01 23.60 10.36
CA TYR A 249 7.31 24.17 10.06
C TYR A 249 7.84 23.50 8.80
N GLN A 250 8.40 24.30 7.91
CA GLN A 250 9.06 23.80 6.71
C GLN A 250 10.26 24.68 6.37
N ASP A 251 11.35 24.06 5.96
CA ASP A 251 12.53 24.78 5.51
C ASP A 251 13.19 24.06 4.31
N LYS A 252 13.93 24.81 3.50
CA LYS A 252 14.83 24.25 2.49
C LYS A 252 16.10 23.78 3.20
N ALA A 253 16.48 22.55 2.92
CA ALA A 253 17.68 21.96 3.48
C ALA A 253 18.57 21.33 2.41
N SER A 254 19.80 21.02 2.80
CA SER A 254 20.70 20.11 2.09
C SER A 254 21.42 19.20 3.07
N PHE A 255 21.65 17.95 2.68
CA PHE A 255 22.41 16.99 3.49
C PHE A 255 23.51 16.37 2.63
N ALA A 256 24.74 16.83 2.84
CA ALA A 256 25.91 16.43 2.06
C ALA A 256 26.87 15.62 2.92
N CYS A 257 27.17 14.40 2.52
CA CYS A 257 28.15 13.55 3.18
C CYS A 257 29.44 13.43 2.37
N ASP A 258 30.56 13.64 3.06
CA ASP A 258 31.83 13.08 2.65
C ASP A 258 31.87 11.62 3.13
N ILE A 259 31.75 10.69 2.19
CA ILE A 259 31.70 9.26 2.48
C ILE A 259 33.05 8.73 2.96
N ASP A 260 34.16 9.31 2.48
CA ASP A 260 35.51 8.90 2.85
C ASP A 260 35.87 9.39 4.26
N GLU A 261 35.43 10.60 4.61
CA GLU A 261 35.63 11.16 5.96
C GLU A 261 34.55 10.75 6.97
N GLU A 262 33.47 10.10 6.51
CA GLU A 262 32.29 9.74 7.32
C GLU A 262 31.63 10.95 8.01
N ILE A 263 31.70 12.12 7.38
CA ILE A 263 31.19 13.38 7.92
C ILE A 263 30.08 13.90 7.01
N CYS A 264 28.93 14.20 7.60
CA CYS A 264 27.80 14.80 6.90
C CYS A 264 27.55 16.22 7.42
N THR A 265 27.35 17.14 6.49
CA THR A 265 26.92 18.51 6.76
C THR A 265 25.45 18.62 6.41
N TYR A 266 24.66 19.11 7.36
CA TYR A 266 23.26 19.39 7.21
C TYR A 266 23.06 20.89 7.29
N SER A 267 22.53 21.50 6.24
CA SER A 267 22.37 22.95 6.15
C SER A 267 20.89 23.28 6.01
N GLU A 268 20.37 24.09 6.94
CA GLU A 268 19.01 24.65 6.91
C GLU A 268 19.10 26.15 6.62
N SER A 269 18.10 26.70 5.93
CA SER A 269 18.18 28.06 5.42
C SER A 269 18.08 29.11 6.54
N GLU A 270 17.36 28.81 7.63
CA GLU A 270 17.19 29.70 8.78
C GLU A 270 18.20 29.44 9.93
N ASP A 271 18.59 28.17 10.14
CA ASP A 271 19.34 27.73 11.33
C ASP A 271 20.85 27.48 11.08
N GLY A 272 21.30 27.56 9.83
CA GLY A 272 22.71 27.44 9.44
C GLY A 272 23.19 25.99 9.29
N GLU A 273 24.50 25.76 9.41
CA GLU A 273 25.11 24.45 9.14
C GLU A 273 25.42 23.66 10.42
N SER A 274 24.92 22.43 10.46
CA SER A 274 25.22 21.40 11.46
C SER A 274 26.09 20.30 10.87
N ARG A 275 26.99 19.72 11.68
CA ARG A 275 27.88 18.63 11.23
C ARG A 275 27.74 17.40 12.09
N TRP A 276 27.64 16.26 11.41
CA TRP A 276 27.44 14.95 11.99
C TRP A 276 28.54 13.99 11.51
N ARG A 277 28.92 13.05 12.37
CA ARG A 277 29.78 11.92 12.03
C ARG A 277 28.93 10.67 11.94
N TRP A 278 29.11 9.89 10.90
CA TRP A 278 28.43 8.63 10.75
C TRP A 278 28.97 7.58 11.73
N ASN A 279 28.09 6.82 12.39
CA ASN A 279 28.46 5.68 13.23
C ASN A 279 27.82 4.40 12.67
N TYR A 280 28.64 3.54 12.07
CA TYR A 280 28.20 2.26 11.49
C TYR A 280 27.64 1.27 12.52
N GLU A 281 28.20 1.24 13.75
CA GLU A 281 27.76 0.29 14.79
C GLU A 281 26.40 0.69 15.35
N GLN A 282 26.19 1.98 15.58
CA GLN A 282 24.96 2.53 16.13
C GLN A 282 23.90 2.84 15.05
N ASN A 283 24.27 2.76 13.76
CA ASN A 283 23.42 3.07 12.62
C ASN A 283 22.74 4.44 12.77
N ARG A 284 23.53 5.48 13.05
CA ARG A 284 23.07 6.86 13.28
C ARG A 284 24.15 7.89 12.96
N PHE A 285 23.72 9.12 12.72
CA PHE A 285 24.58 10.29 12.60
C PHE A 285 24.79 10.90 14.00
N GLU A 286 26.02 10.86 14.50
CA GLU A 286 26.41 11.41 15.80
C GLU A 286 26.86 12.87 15.66
N PHE A 287 26.33 13.75 16.50
CA PHE A 287 26.68 15.16 16.38
C PHE A 287 28.17 15.43 16.70
N ILE A 288 28.91 16.09 15.79
CA ILE A 288 30.38 16.25 15.94
C ILE A 288 30.76 17.18 17.09
N ARG A 289 29.90 18.14 17.45
CA ARG A 289 30.16 19.07 18.56
C ARG A 289 29.28 18.73 19.76
N LYS A 290 29.71 17.86 20.67
CA LYS A 290 29.09 17.68 22.01
C LYS A 290 29.23 18.94 22.90
N LYS A 291 28.81 20.12 22.42
CA LYS A 291 28.76 21.38 23.16
C LYS A 291 27.32 21.88 23.11
N PHE A 292 26.72 21.99 24.29
CA PHE A 292 25.47 22.72 24.52
C PHE A 292 25.48 24.06 23.76
N LEU A 293 24.48 24.28 22.92
CA LEU A 293 24.23 25.60 22.34
C LEU A 293 23.70 26.51 23.45
N PHE A 294 24.59 27.27 24.06
CA PHE A 294 24.22 28.56 24.63
C PHE A 294 24.42 29.61 23.53
N ILE A 295 23.32 30.10 22.95
CA ILE A 295 23.34 31.33 22.16
C ILE A 295 22.69 32.42 23.03
N PRO A 296 23.40 33.48 23.43
CA PRO A 296 22.81 34.58 24.18
C PRO A 296 22.20 35.60 23.20
N HIS A 297 20.88 35.71 23.15
CA HIS A 297 20.20 36.82 22.47
C HIS A 297 19.17 37.52 23.36
N GLY A 298 19.63 38.53 24.11
CA GLY A 298 18.75 39.55 24.71
C GLY A 298 17.69 39.03 25.70
N PRO A 299 16.85 39.92 26.25
CA PRO A 299 16.03 39.62 27.44
C PRO A 299 14.71 38.88 27.17
N LYS A 300 14.49 38.36 25.96
CA LYS A 300 13.29 37.58 25.62
C LYS A 300 13.62 36.49 24.61
N THR A 301 14.11 35.37 25.09
CA THR A 301 14.25 34.15 24.31
C THR A 301 13.85 32.96 25.17
N ILE A 302 13.01 32.10 24.60
CA ILE A 302 12.68 30.79 25.17
C ILE A 302 13.93 29.93 24.96
N HIS A 303 14.80 29.93 25.96
CA HIS A 303 16.05 29.17 26.00
C HIS A 303 16.05 28.28 27.24
N GLU A 304 15.30 27.19 27.20
CA GLU A 304 15.62 26.00 27.98
C GLU A 304 16.33 25.02 27.05
N GLY A 305 17.64 24.85 27.27
CA GLY A 305 18.54 24.13 26.38
C GLY A 305 18.13 22.67 26.19
N GLY A 306 17.85 22.31 24.94
CA GLY A 306 17.85 20.93 24.50
C GLY A 306 19.26 20.37 24.41
N THR A 307 19.43 19.10 24.76
CA THR A 307 20.63 18.32 24.42
C THR A 307 20.69 18.17 22.90
N MET A 308 21.83 18.46 22.25
CA MET A 308 22.01 18.19 20.81
C MET A 308 21.83 16.69 20.54
N MET A 309 21.04 16.34 19.54
CA MET A 309 20.39 15.02 19.39
C MET A 309 20.94 14.24 18.21
N ASP A 310 21.36 12.99 18.36
CA ASP A 310 21.80 12.16 17.22
C ASP A 310 20.71 12.06 16.14
N LEU A 311 21.08 12.03 14.86
CA LEU A 311 20.13 12.03 13.76
C LEU A 311 19.98 10.64 13.13
N ARG A 312 18.75 10.28 12.78
CA ARG A 312 18.43 9.14 11.90
C ARG A 312 17.48 9.53 10.80
N LEU A 313 17.79 9.09 9.60
CA LEU A 313 17.05 9.31 8.37
C LEU A 313 16.60 7.95 7.80
N ILE A 314 15.32 7.61 7.94
CA ILE A 314 14.80 6.31 7.53
C ILE A 314 13.92 6.52 6.31
N ARG A 315 14.18 5.77 5.23
CA ARG A 315 13.40 5.91 4.00
C ARG A 315 11.98 5.38 4.22
N LEU A 316 10.98 6.21 3.91
CA LEU A 316 9.57 5.83 4.00
C LEU A 316 8.92 5.60 2.63
N SER A 317 9.46 6.19 1.57
CA SER A 317 9.05 5.94 0.18
C SER A 317 10.11 6.45 -0.80
N THR A 318 9.81 6.48 -2.09
CA THR A 318 10.63 7.14 -3.12
C THR A 318 10.71 8.65 -2.98
N THR A 319 9.84 9.31 -2.22
CA THR A 319 9.87 10.78 -2.02
C THR A 319 9.95 11.22 -0.56
N LEU A 320 9.89 10.28 0.40
CA LEU A 320 9.81 10.59 1.82
C LEU A 320 10.89 9.87 2.62
N TYR A 321 11.53 10.62 3.51
CA TYR A 321 12.31 10.09 4.63
C TYR A 321 11.68 10.55 5.95
N LEU A 322 11.70 9.65 6.93
CA LEU A 322 11.47 9.96 8.33
C LEU A 322 12.74 10.54 8.91
N GLU A 323 12.63 11.75 9.45
CA GLU A 323 13.69 12.40 10.19
C GLU A 323 13.45 12.20 11.69
N GLY A 324 14.44 11.65 12.39
CA GLY A 324 14.35 11.43 13.83
C GLY A 324 15.55 11.99 14.56
N PHE A 325 15.31 12.95 15.45
CA PHE A 325 16.31 13.48 16.37
C PHE A 325 16.23 12.73 17.70
N LEU A 326 17.35 12.10 18.08
CA LEU A 326 17.43 11.13 19.16
C LEU A 326 18.14 11.66 20.39
N ASN A 327 17.63 11.28 21.56
CA ASN A 327 18.37 11.47 22.81
C ASN A 327 19.53 10.46 22.95
N GLU A 328 20.31 10.59 24.03
CA GLU A 328 21.44 9.69 24.32
C GLU A 328 21.04 8.21 24.48
N LYS A 329 19.75 7.92 24.73
CA LYS A 329 19.20 6.56 24.82
C LYS A 329 18.76 6.00 23.46
N GLY A 330 18.84 6.79 22.38
CA GLY A 330 18.38 6.41 21.05
C GLY A 330 16.85 6.52 20.85
N GLU A 331 16.14 7.24 21.73
CA GLU A 331 14.71 7.48 21.60
C GLU A 331 14.45 8.81 20.88
N PRO A 332 13.43 8.89 20.00
CA PRO A 332 13.12 10.12 19.29
C PRO A 332 12.53 11.16 20.24
N VAL A 333 13.16 12.32 20.27
CA VAL A 333 12.66 13.51 20.95
C VAL A 333 11.78 14.32 19.99
N THR A 334 12.19 14.39 18.72
CA THR A 334 11.46 15.04 17.64
C THR A 334 11.45 14.15 16.41
N LEU A 335 10.30 14.12 15.72
CA LEU A 335 10.13 13.44 14.44
C LEU A 335 9.67 14.47 13.39
N GLY A 336 10.23 14.34 12.19
CA GLY A 336 9.92 15.15 11.02
C GLY A 336 9.92 14.31 9.75
N LEU A 337 9.72 14.98 8.63
CA LEU A 337 9.78 14.39 7.30
C LEU A 337 10.79 15.18 6.46
N ILE A 338 11.64 14.47 5.73
CA ILE A 338 12.38 15.04 4.61
C ILE A 338 11.67 14.63 3.33
N ILE A 339 11.40 15.64 2.50
CA ILE A 339 10.74 15.50 1.21
C ILE A 339 11.78 15.67 0.12
N LEU A 340 11.81 14.66 -0.75
CA LEU A 340 12.58 14.76 -1.97
C LEU A 340 11.81 15.59 -3.02
N PRO A 341 12.52 16.43 -3.77
CA PRO A 341 11.95 17.17 -4.88
C PRO A 341 11.42 16.20 -5.94
N ASN A 342 10.25 16.51 -6.49
CA ASN A 342 9.72 15.79 -7.63
C ASN A 342 10.22 16.43 -8.93
N GLU A 343 10.71 15.62 -9.87
CA GLU A 343 11.24 16.05 -11.17
C GLU A 343 10.26 16.94 -11.99
N LYS A 344 8.97 16.96 -11.62
CA LYS A 344 7.90 17.68 -12.32
C LYS A 344 7.59 19.09 -11.81
N ASN A 345 8.03 19.49 -10.62
CA ASN A 345 7.49 20.67 -9.93
C ASN A 345 8.50 21.82 -9.69
N GLU A 346 9.65 21.85 -10.36
CA GLU A 346 10.68 22.89 -10.13
C GLU A 346 10.34 24.32 -10.61
N TYR A 347 9.10 24.60 -11.03
CA TYR A 347 8.77 25.89 -11.66
C TYR A 347 7.71 26.76 -10.98
N GLU A 348 7.17 26.39 -9.82
CA GLU A 348 6.21 27.26 -9.11
C GLU A 348 6.47 27.29 -7.60
N ASP A 349 7.46 28.10 -7.19
CA ASP A 349 7.64 28.54 -5.81
C ASP A 349 7.37 30.07 -5.77
N HIS A 350 6.11 30.45 -6.00
CA HIS A 350 5.62 31.72 -5.52
C HIS A 350 5.12 31.47 -4.10
N GLY A 351 5.87 31.97 -3.12
CA GLY A 351 5.54 31.89 -1.71
C GLY A 351 4.14 32.42 -1.46
N GLU A 352 3.21 31.52 -1.16
CA GLU A 352 1.99 31.83 -0.45
C GLU A 352 2.24 31.43 1.01
N ASP A 353 2.68 32.42 1.79
CA ASP A 353 2.51 32.44 3.23
C ASP A 353 1.00 32.49 3.54
N GLU A 354 0.30 31.36 3.42
CA GLU A 354 -1.01 31.20 4.05
C GLU A 354 -0.77 30.68 5.47
N GLU A 355 -0.81 31.61 6.43
CA GLU A 355 -1.07 31.33 7.84
C GLU A 355 -2.45 30.67 7.95
N ASP A 356 -2.51 29.33 7.83
CA ASP A 356 -3.71 28.57 8.13
C ASP A 356 -3.95 28.55 9.64
N GLU A 357 -4.64 29.59 10.16
CA GLU A 357 -5.34 29.55 11.44
C GLU A 357 -6.46 28.51 11.37
N TYR A 358 -6.22 27.30 11.88
CA TYR A 358 -7.30 26.35 12.16
C TYR A 358 -7.95 26.69 13.50
N GLU A 359 -9.00 27.51 13.46
CA GLU A 359 -9.94 27.69 14.58
C GLU A 359 -10.97 26.54 14.53
N TYR A 360 -10.94 25.62 15.50
CA TYR A 360 -12.05 24.69 15.74
C TYR A 360 -12.92 25.28 16.85
N GLU A 361 -14.16 25.65 16.50
CA GLU A 361 -15.21 25.96 17.47
C GLU A 361 -15.53 24.72 18.34
N GLU A 362 -15.71 24.97 19.65
CA GLU A 362 -15.98 23.99 20.72
C GLU A 362 -17.22 23.11 20.53
#